data_AF-A0A7V7D7M6-F1
#
_entry.id   AF-A0A7V7D7M6-F1
#
_cell.length_a   1.000
_cell.length_b   1.000
_cell.length_c   1.000
_cell.angle_alpha   90.00
_cell.angle_beta   90.00
_cell.angle_gamma   90.00
#
_symmetry.space_group_name_H-M   'P 1'
#
loop_
_entity.id
_entity.type
_entity.pdbx_description
1 polymer ?
#
loop_
_entity_poly.entity_id
_entity_poly.type
_entity_poly.pdbx_seq_one_letter_code
_entity_poly.pdbx_strand_id
1 'polypeptide(L)' 'MKCIHCQAVMKQATAPLHIDRNGCHVTIDNVPAWVCQQCGEAYFEEREVDAIQDLIRTIDQKANKLTLSA' A
#
# COMPACT_ATOMS: atom_id res chain seq x y z
N MET A 1 -2.86 7.76 -17.38
CA MET A 1 -3.20 8.61 -16.22
C MET A 1 -2.19 9.77 -16.09
N LYS A 2 -2.60 10.95 -15.60
CA LYS A 2 -1.67 12.01 -15.17
C LYS A 2 -1.51 11.97 -13.65
N CYS A 3 -0.30 12.24 -13.17
CA CYS A 3 -0.02 12.38 -11.75
C CYS A 3 -0.75 13.61 -11.20
N ILE A 4 -1.50 13.47 -10.12
CA ILE A 4 -2.25 14.59 -9.51
C ILE A 4 -1.26 15.58 -8.86
N HIS A 5 -0.13 15.08 -8.35
CA HIS A 5 0.90 15.89 -7.71
C HIS A 5 1.71 16.75 -8.70
N CYS A 6 2.28 16.15 -9.76
CA CYS A 6 3.20 16.86 -10.68
C CYS A 6 2.70 16.97 -12.14
N GLN A 7 1.51 16.47 -12.46
CA GLN A 7 0.88 16.52 -13.79
C GLN A 7 1.58 15.72 -14.91
N ALA A 8 2.68 15.02 -14.60
CA ALA A 8 3.39 14.17 -15.54
C ALA A 8 2.63 12.88 -15.89
N VAL A 9 3.04 12.22 -16.97
CA VAL A 9 2.46 10.94 -17.41
C VAL A 9 2.84 9.82 -16.44
N MET A 10 1.86 8.98 -16.12
CA MET A 10 2.06 7.77 -15.32
C MET A 10 2.05 6.53 -16.21
N LYS A 11 2.76 5.48 -15.79
CA LYS A 11 2.81 4.17 -16.46
C LYS A 11 2.43 3.05 -15.49
N GLN A 12 1.86 1.98 -16.01
CA GLN A 12 1.66 0.76 -15.24
C GLN A 12 3.02 0.15 -14.90
N ALA A 13 3.22 -0.16 -13.62
CA ALA A 13 4.40 -0.79 -13.06
C ALA A 13 4.02 -1.44 -11.71
N THR A 14 5.01 -1.68 -10.86
CA THR A 14 4.80 -2.06 -9.46
C THR A 14 5.43 -1.03 -8.53
N ALA A 15 4.89 -0.93 -7.32
CA ALA A 15 5.46 -0.12 -6.25
C ALA A 15 5.48 -0.91 -4.93
N PRO A 16 6.47 -0.66 -4.06
CA PRO A 16 6.48 -1.22 -2.73
C PRO A 16 5.40 -0.56 -1.87
N LEU A 17 4.80 -1.33 -0.97
CA LEU A 17 3.88 -0.84 0.05
C LEU A 17 4.38 -1.27 1.43
N HIS A 18 4.51 -0.29 2.32
CA HIS A 18 4.86 -0.51 3.72
C HIS A 18 3.64 -0.21 4.59
N ILE A 19 3.29 -1.15 5.46
CA ILE A 19 2.15 -1.08 6.38
C ILE A 19 2.69 -1.26 7.80
N ASP A 20 2.55 -0.22 8.61
CA ASP A 20 2.97 -0.20 10.01
C ASP A 20 1.75 -0.05 10.92
N ARG A 21 1.37 -1.13 11.62
CA ARG A 21 0.13 -1.17 12.44
C ARG A 21 0.31 -2.04 13.68
N ASN A 22 -0.05 -1.53 14.85
CA ASN A 22 -0.05 -2.29 16.13
C ASN A 22 1.25 -3.07 16.40
N GLY A 23 2.40 -2.50 16.06
CA GLY A 23 3.71 -3.16 16.22
C GLY A 23 4.05 -4.21 15.14
N CYS A 24 3.19 -4.38 14.13
CA CYS A 24 3.48 -5.18 12.94
C CYS A 24 3.99 -4.29 11.81
N HIS A 25 5.09 -4.72 11.19
CA HIS A 25 5.68 -4.13 10.00
C HIS A 25 5.49 -5.11 8.83
N VAL A 26 4.70 -4.73 7.83
CA VAL A 26 4.45 -5.55 6.64
C VAL A 26 4.94 -4.80 5.42
N THR A 27 5.77 -5.46 4.62
CA THR A 27 6.26 -4.92 3.34
C THR A 27 5.79 -5.82 2.22
N ILE A 28 5.25 -5.22 1.17
CA ILE A 28 4.86 -5.88 -0.08
C ILE A 28 5.64 -5.21 -1.20
N ASP A 29 6.58 -5.94 -1.82
CA ASP A 29 7.55 -5.31 -2.72
C ASP A 29 6.97 -4.90 -4.08
N ASN A 30 5.99 -5.64 -4.58
CA ASN A 30 5.56 -5.56 -5.98
C ASN A 30 4.04 -5.46 -6.11
N VAL A 31 3.45 -4.41 -5.56
CA VAL A 31 2.01 -4.16 -5.73
C VAL A 31 1.77 -3.47 -7.08
N PRO A 32 0.86 -3.98 -7.95
CA PRO A 32 0.51 -3.31 -9.20
C PRO A 32 0.02 -1.88 -8.97
N ALA A 33 0.57 -0.92 -9.72
CA ALA A 33 0.23 0.49 -9.58
C ALA A 33 0.48 1.29 -10.87
N TRP A 34 -0.08 2.49 -10.93
CA TRP A 34 0.41 3.54 -11.80
C TRP A 34 1.55 4.27 -11.12
N VAL A 35 2.73 4.29 -11.72
CA VAL A 35 3.90 4.97 -11.19
C VAL A 35 4.23 6.18 -12.05
N CYS A 36 4.29 7.35 -11.43
CA CYS A 36 4.74 8.57 -12.06
C CYS A 36 6.22 8.49 -12.41
N GLN A 37 6.55 8.66 -13.70
CA GLN A 37 7.93 8.55 -14.18
C GLN A 37 8.81 9.75 -13.80
N GLN A 38 8.22 10.82 -13.23
CA GLN A 38 8.94 12.03 -12.82
C GLN A 38 9.17 12.10 -11.32
N CYS A 39 8.13 11.92 -10.50
CA CYS A 39 8.23 12.05 -9.04
C CYS A 39 8.15 10.74 -8.26
N GLY A 40 7.89 9.60 -8.93
CA GLY A 40 7.83 8.28 -8.29
C GLY A 40 6.51 7.96 -7.58
N GLU A 41 5.54 8.87 -7.59
CA GLU A 41 4.24 8.67 -6.95
C GLU A 41 3.53 7.42 -7.49
N ALA A 42 2.99 6.59 -6.59
CA ALA A 42 2.29 5.36 -6.93
C ALA A 42 0.79 5.47 -6.63
N TYR A 43 -0.06 5.20 -7.63
CA TYR A 43 -1.52 5.11 -7.46
C TYR A 43 -1.98 3.67 -7.68
N PHE A 44 -2.63 3.11 -6.68
CA PHE A 44 -3.20 1.77 -6.70
C PHE A 44 -4.64 1.83 -7.21
N GLU A 45 -5.05 0.84 -7.99
CA GLU A 45 -6.45 0.74 -8.42
C GLU A 45 -7.32 0.20 -7.28
N GLU A 46 -8.64 0.36 -7.42
CA GLU A 46 -9.64 -0.06 -6.43
C GLU A 46 -9.40 -1.50 -5.95
N ARG A 47 -9.12 -2.43 -6.86
CA ARG A 47 -8.87 -3.83 -6.53
C ARG A 47 -7.68 -4.02 -5.58
N GLU A 48 -6.55 -3.36 -5.86
CA GLU A 48 -5.38 -3.44 -4.99
C GLU A 48 -5.67 -2.77 -3.65
N VAL A 49 -6.35 -1.61 -3.65
CA VAL A 49 -6.74 -0.90 -2.42
C VAL A 49 -7.64 -1.77 -1.54
N ASP A 50 -8.64 -2.43 -2.09
CA ASP A 50 -9.55 -3.31 -1.34
C ASP A 50 -8.78 -4.45 -0.65
N ALA A 51 -7.90 -5.12 -1.40
CA ALA A 51 -7.07 -6.20 -0.86
C ALA A 51 -6.12 -5.71 0.24
N ILE A 52 -5.51 -4.53 0.06
CA ILE A 52 -4.67 -3.88 1.07
C ILE A 52 -5.47 -3.57 2.34
N GLN A 53 -6.69 -3.02 2.19
CA GLN A 53 -7.54 -2.68 3.34
C GLN A 53 -7.97 -3.92 4.11
N ASP A 54 -8.32 -5.02 3.43
CA ASP A 54 -8.66 -6.29 4.08
C ASP A 54 -7.46 -6.91 4.81
N LEU A 55 -6.26 -6.80 4.24
CA LEU A 55 -5.02 -7.21 4.89
C LEU A 55 -4.79 -6.39 6.17
N ILE A 56 -4.92 -5.07 6.11
CA ILE A 56 -4.76 -4.18 7.28
C ILE A 56 -5.75 -4.56 8.38
N ARG A 57 -7.04 -4.77 8.06
CA ARG A 57 -8.06 -5.19 9.04
C ARG A 57 -7.68 -6.52 9.69
N THR A 58 -7.18 -7.46 8.91
CA THR A 58 -6.73 -8.77 9.41
C THR A 58 -5.54 -8.62 10.35
N ILE A 59 -4.54 -7.82 9.98
CA ILE A 59 -3.39 -7.52 10.84
C ILE A 59 -3.87 -6.89 12.14
N ASP A 60 -4.70 -5.86 12.09
CA ASP A 60 -5.21 -5.17 13.28
C ASP A 60 -5.91 -6.16 14.24
N GLN A 61 -6.79 -7.04 13.72
CA GLN A 61 -7.48 -8.04 14.53
C GLN A 61 -6.56 -9.08 15.18
N LYS A 62 -5.50 -9.51 14.49
CA LYS A 62 -4.58 -10.54 14.98
C LYS A 62 -3.52 -9.94 15.89
N ALA A 63 -2.93 -8.82 15.50
CA ALA A 63 -1.93 -8.09 16.26
C ALA A 63 -2.46 -7.73 17.65
N ASN A 64 -3.70 -7.23 17.76
CA ASN A 64 -4.32 -6.94 19.06
C ASN A 64 -4.35 -8.16 20.00
N LYS A 65 -4.56 -9.37 19.48
CA LYS A 65 -4.53 -10.59 20.30
C LYS A 65 -3.12 -10.95 20.77
N LEU A 66 -2.11 -10.62 19.97
CA LEU A 66 -0.70 -10.88 20.29
C LEU A 66 -0.14 -9.83 21.27
N THR A 67 -0.62 -8.58 21.19
CA THR A 67 -0.14 -7.47 22.02
C THR A 67 -0.93 -7.29 23.32
N LEU A 68 -2.16 -7.82 23.43
CA LEU A 68 -2.93 -7.91 24.69
C LEU A 68 -2.39 -8.98 25.67
N SER A 69 -1.15 -9.44 25.50
CA SER A 69 -0.49 -10.44 26.35
C SER A 69 0.59 -9.84 27.27
N ALA A 70 0.56 -8.53 27.52
CA ALA A 70 1.49 -7.83 28.41
C ALA A 70 0.75 -7.25 29.63
#